data_AF-A0A3N2MGN6-F1
#
_entry.id   AF-A0A3N2MGN6-F1
#
_cell.length_a   1.000
_cell.length_b   1.000
_cell.length_c   1.000
_cell.angle_alpha   90.00
_cell.angle_beta   90.00
_cell.angle_gamma   90.00
#
_symmetry.space_group_name_H-M   'P 1'
#
loop_
_entity.id
_entity.type
_entity.pdbx_description
1 polymer ?
#
loop_
_entity_poly.entity_id
_entity_poly.type
_entity_poly.pdbx_seq_one_letter_code
_entity_poly.pdbx_strand_id
1 'polypeptide(L)'
;MKATDNNSETRLRHLIQTGAPSAPVSPWFTQKVLNRLPDKQKRIAARIETWTCAIAAVVTAVFGIKYVMTTMSAPVITVGQILIYLTYISIFGALIANMAIPAITSRARRNL
;
A
#
# COMPACT_ATOMS: atom_id res chain seq x y z
N MET A 1 24.43 26.28 -32.49
CA MET A 1 24.71 25.07 -33.29
C MET A 1 23.90 23.91 -32.70
N LYS A 2 22.70 23.63 -33.25
CA LYS A 2 21.77 22.58 -32.75
C LYS A 2 20.95 22.01 -33.92
N ALA A 3 21.62 21.60 -35.00
CA ALA A 3 20.98 21.06 -36.21
C ALA A 3 21.38 19.60 -36.51
N THR A 4 22.33 19.04 -35.76
CA THR A 4 22.88 17.70 -36.01
C THR A 4 22.10 16.58 -35.30
N ASP A 5 21.35 16.90 -34.24
CA ASP A 5 20.70 15.93 -33.34
C ASP A 5 19.46 15.26 -33.99
N ASN A 6 18.66 16.05 -34.71
CA ASN A 6 17.38 15.60 -35.27
C ASN A 6 17.56 14.51 -36.34
N ASN A 7 18.63 14.60 -37.14
CA ASN A 7 18.91 13.62 -38.20
C ASN A 7 19.43 12.29 -37.64
N SER A 8 20.17 12.32 -36.52
CA SER A 8 20.62 11.11 -35.82
C SER A 8 19.47 10.36 -35.16
N GLU A 9 18.56 11.07 -34.47
CA GLU A 9 17.36 10.44 -33.89
C GLU A 9 16.48 9.76 -34.94
N THR A 10 16.32 10.39 -36.09
CA THR A 10 15.47 9.85 -37.17
C THR A 10 16.09 8.58 -37.76
N ARG A 11 17.43 8.54 -37.92
CA ARG A 11 18.16 7.35 -38.37
C ARG A 11 18.15 6.22 -37.33
N LEU A 12 18.28 6.55 -36.05
CA LEU A 12 18.18 5.59 -34.94
C LEU A 12 16.78 4.95 -34.88
N ARG A 13 15.72 5.75 -34.99
CA ARG A 13 14.34 5.25 -35.06
C ARG A 13 14.13 4.30 -36.24
N HIS A 14 14.67 4.65 -37.40
CA HIS A 14 14.55 3.82 -38.60
C HIS A 14 15.29 2.49 -38.44
N LEU A 15 16.50 2.49 -37.88
CA LEU A 15 17.28 1.28 -37.63
C LEU A 15 16.63 0.33 -36.62
N ILE A 16 16.04 0.90 -35.56
CA ILE A 16 15.30 0.14 -34.54
C ILE A 16 14.01 -0.46 -35.15
N GLN A 17 13.31 0.29 -36.01
CA GLN A 17 12.12 -0.20 -36.70
C GLN A 17 12.42 -1.28 -37.73
N THR A 18 13.57 -1.23 -38.42
CA THR A 18 13.96 -2.27 -39.38
C THR A 18 14.46 -3.56 -38.72
N GLY A 19 14.95 -3.50 -37.47
CA GLY A 19 15.42 -4.67 -36.73
C GLY A 19 14.35 -5.32 -35.84
N ALA A 20 13.23 -4.64 -35.61
CA ALA A 20 12.12 -5.23 -34.89
C ALA A 20 11.35 -6.15 -35.85
N PRO A 21 11.24 -7.47 -35.58
CA PRO A 21 10.30 -8.29 -36.32
C PRO A 21 8.93 -7.64 -36.15
N SER A 22 8.26 -7.33 -37.27
CA SER A 22 6.88 -6.85 -37.28
C SER A 22 6.06 -7.81 -36.45
N ALA A 23 5.86 -7.47 -35.18
CA ALA A 23 5.12 -8.31 -34.27
C ALA A 23 3.76 -8.50 -34.95
N PRO A 24 3.29 -9.74 -35.16
CA PRO A 24 1.94 -9.93 -35.66
C PRO A 24 1.03 -9.09 -34.78
N VAL A 25 0.04 -8.40 -35.37
CA VAL A 25 -1.02 -7.67 -34.66
C VAL A 25 -1.85 -8.68 -33.89
N SER A 26 -1.25 -9.19 -32.84
CA SER A 26 -1.65 -10.40 -32.21
C SER A 26 -2.49 -9.95 -31.03
N PRO A 27 -3.81 -10.19 -31.06
CA PRO A 27 -4.73 -9.60 -30.08
C PRO A 27 -4.46 -10.10 -28.66
N TRP A 28 -3.68 -11.18 -28.52
CA TRP A 28 -3.33 -11.82 -27.26
C TRP A 28 -2.35 -11.02 -26.38
N PHE A 29 -1.63 -10.03 -26.93
CA PHE A 29 -0.74 -9.13 -26.16
C PHE A 29 -1.12 -7.65 -26.28
N THR A 30 -2.40 -7.33 -26.47
CA THR A 30 -2.86 -5.96 -26.26
C THR A 30 -2.94 -5.65 -24.77
N GLN A 31 -2.76 -4.38 -24.39
CA GLN A 31 -2.92 -3.89 -23.01
C GLN A 31 -4.22 -4.38 -22.34
N LYS A 32 -5.26 -4.63 -23.15
CA LYS A 32 -6.55 -5.19 -22.75
C LYS A 32 -6.49 -6.63 -22.23
N VAL A 33 -5.49 -7.42 -22.61
CA VAL A 33 -5.22 -8.79 -22.10
C VAL A 33 -4.33 -8.74 -20.86
N LEU A 34 -3.31 -7.88 -20.84
CA LEU A 34 -2.50 -7.64 -19.64
C LEU A 34 -3.35 -7.10 -18.47
N ASN A 35 -4.36 -6.28 -18.77
CA ASN A 35 -5.28 -5.71 -17.80
C ASN A 35 -6.44 -6.67 -17.38
N ARG A 36 -6.39 -7.95 -17.77
CA ARG A 36 -7.31 -8.99 -17.25
C ARG A 36 -6.90 -9.58 -15.91
N LEU A 37 -5.79 -9.11 -15.33
CA LEU A 37 -5.43 -9.48 -13.96
C LEU A 37 -6.60 -9.13 -13.03
N PRO A 38 -7.11 -10.09 -12.23
CA PRO A 38 -8.38 -9.96 -11.51
C PRO A 38 -8.31 -8.88 -10.43
N ASP A 39 -8.65 -7.66 -10.83
CA ASP A 39 -8.62 -6.47 -9.97
C ASP A 39 -9.74 -6.51 -8.91
N LYS A 40 -10.77 -7.32 -9.14
CA LYS A 40 -11.98 -7.37 -8.30
C LYS A 40 -11.78 -8.10 -6.97
N GLN A 41 -11.05 -9.21 -6.94
CA GLN A 41 -10.86 -9.99 -5.70
C GLN A 41 -9.99 -9.22 -4.69
N LYS A 42 -8.98 -8.49 -5.17
CA LYS A 42 -8.11 -7.66 -4.33
C LYS A 42 -8.86 -6.52 -3.63
N ARG A 43 -9.88 -5.94 -4.27
CA ARG A 43 -10.69 -4.86 -3.67
C ARG A 43 -11.57 -5.32 -2.53
N ILE A 44 -12.11 -6.54 -2.60
CA ILE A 44 -12.96 -7.09 -1.53
C ILE A 44 -12.11 -7.46 -0.32
N ALA A 45 -10.99 -8.16 -0.56
CA ALA A 45 -10.04 -8.50 0.51
C ALA A 45 -9.52 -7.24 1.23
N ALA A 46 -9.12 -6.21 0.47
CA ALA A 46 -8.65 -4.95 1.06
C ALA A 46 -9.72 -4.23 1.90
N ARG A 47 -11.00 -4.29 1.48
CA ARG A 47 -12.11 -3.73 2.28
C ARG A 47 -12.28 -4.49 3.58
N ILE A 48 -12.30 -5.82 3.53
CA ILE A 48 -12.42 -6.67 4.72
C ILE A 48 -11.27 -6.38 5.68
N GLU A 49 -10.03 -6.33 5.19
CA GLU A 49 -8.86 -6.00 6.01
C GLU A 49 -8.97 -4.64 6.69
N THR A 50 -9.47 -3.63 5.96
CA THR A 50 -9.69 -2.28 6.51
C THR A 50 -10.71 -2.30 7.64
N TRP A 51 -11.84 -2.98 7.45
CA TRP A 51 -12.88 -3.10 8.48
C TRP A 51 -12.39 -3.90 9.69
N THR A 52 -11.66 -4.99 9.48
CA THR A 52 -11.07 -5.78 10.56
C THR A 52 -10.08 -4.96 11.38
N CYS A 53 -9.19 -4.19 10.73
CA CYS A 53 -8.26 -3.30 11.42
C CYS A 53 -8.99 -2.20 12.20
N ALA A 54 -10.06 -1.63 11.64
CA ALA A 54 -10.87 -0.62 12.33
C ALA A 54 -11.52 -1.18 13.60
N ILE A 55 -12.12 -2.38 13.52
CA ILE A 55 -12.73 -3.03 14.69
C ILE A 55 -11.66 -3.37 15.73
N ALA A 56 -10.54 -3.94 15.30
CA ALA A 56 -9.43 -4.26 16.20
C ALA A 56 -8.89 -3.02 16.93
N ALA A 57 -8.78 -1.88 16.25
CA ALA A 57 -8.34 -0.63 16.85
C ALA A 57 -9.31 -0.14 17.93
N VAL A 58 -10.62 -0.19 17.67
CA VAL A 58 -11.66 0.18 18.65
C VAL A 58 -11.61 -0.74 19.88
N VAL A 59 -11.55 -2.05 19.66
CA VAL A 59 -11.44 -3.03 20.75
C VAL A 59 -10.20 -2.76 21.59
N THR A 60 -9.05 -2.58 20.94
CA THR A 60 -7.76 -2.31 21.61
C THR A 60 -7.84 -1.03 22.45
N ALA A 61 -8.48 0.03 21.94
CA ALA A 61 -8.68 1.28 22.68
C ALA A 61 -9.59 1.08 23.90
N VAL A 62 -10.72 0.38 23.77
CA VAL A 62 -11.65 0.14 24.88
C VAL A 62 -10.99 -0.69 25.99
N PHE A 63 -10.29 -1.76 25.63
CA PHE A 63 -9.56 -2.59 26.60
C PHE A 63 -8.41 -1.82 27.25
N GLY A 64 -7.67 -1.02 26.47
CA GLY A 64 -6.62 -0.15 27.00
C GLY A 64 -7.15 0.85 28.02
N ILE A 65 -8.26 1.54 27.73
CA ILE A 65 -8.88 2.49 28.67
C ILE A 65 -9.31 1.78 29.96
N LYS A 66 -9.99 0.63 29.84
CA LYS A 66 -10.38 -0.15 31.03
C LYS A 66 -9.17 -0.55 31.87
N TYR A 67 -8.09 -0.98 31.21
CA TYR A 67 -6.87 -1.38 31.88
C TYR A 67 -6.18 -0.22 32.62
N VAL A 68 -6.19 0.99 32.02
CA VAL A 68 -5.72 2.21 32.67
C VAL A 68 -6.56 2.51 33.91
N MET A 69 -7.89 2.49 33.80
CA MET A 69 -8.78 2.77 34.94
C MET A 69 -8.56 1.80 36.11
N THR A 70 -8.38 0.50 35.82
CA THR A 70 -8.08 -0.50 36.85
C THR A 70 -6.71 -0.27 37.48
N THR A 71 -5.73 0.18 36.70
CA THR A 71 -4.37 0.44 37.19
C THR A 71 -4.31 1.71 38.04
N MET A 72 -5.03 2.77 37.67
CA MET A 72 -5.09 4.00 38.46
C MET A 72 -5.76 3.80 39.83
N SER A 73 -6.58 2.76 39.95
CA SER A 73 -7.20 2.38 41.22
C SER A 73 -6.28 1.51 42.09
N ALA A 74 -5.15 1.04 41.56
CA ALA A 74 -4.19 0.22 42.29
C ALA A 74 -3.12 1.09 42.97
N PRO A 75 -2.73 0.80 44.22
CA PRO A 75 -1.76 1.61 44.96
C PRO A 75 -0.31 1.44 44.49
N VAL A 76 0.00 0.40 43.70
CA VAL A 76 1.37 0.09 43.26
C VAL A 76 1.38 -0.28 41.78
N ILE A 77 2.21 0.41 41.00
CA ILE A 77 2.45 0.10 39.59
C ILE A 77 3.58 -0.93 39.51
N THR A 78 3.29 -2.10 38.92
CA THR A 78 4.29 -3.17 38.75
C THR A 78 4.95 -3.09 37.37
N VAL A 79 6.21 -3.54 37.25
CA VAL A 79 6.95 -3.62 35.98
C VAL A 79 6.17 -4.38 34.90
N GLY A 80 5.43 -5.43 35.28
CA GLY A 80 4.56 -6.17 34.37
C GLY A 80 3.47 -5.30 33.72
N GLN A 81 2.94 -4.30 34.42
CA GLN A 81 1.95 -3.38 33.84
C GLN A 81 2.56 -2.47 32.79
N ILE A 82 3.81 -2.02 33.00
CA ILE A 82 4.56 -1.20 32.05
C ILE A 82 4.75 -1.94 30.72
N LEU A 83 5.11 -3.24 30.78
CA LEU A 83 5.25 -4.08 29.60
C LEU A 83 3.92 -4.26 28.85
N ILE A 84 2.82 -4.42 29.60
CA ILE A 84 1.47 -4.51 29.02
C ILE A 84 1.12 -3.19 28.30
N TYR A 85 1.43 -2.02 28.87
CA TYR A 85 1.21 -0.73 28.22
C TYR A 85 2.01 -0.58 26.92
N LEU A 86 3.29 -0.95 26.92
CA LEU A 86 4.10 -0.93 25.71
C LEU A 86 3.53 -1.82 24.61
N THR A 87 2.98 -2.97 24.99
CA THR A 87 2.32 -3.90 24.07
C THR A 87 1.04 -3.30 23.50
N TYR A 88 0.21 -2.66 24.31
CA TYR A 88 -0.99 -1.96 23.82
C TYR A 88 -0.64 -0.84 22.84
N ILE A 89 0.39 -0.04 23.15
CA ILE A 89 0.86 1.05 22.28
C ILE A 89 1.39 0.50 20.96
N SER A 90 2.18 -0.58 20.99
CA SER A 90 2.74 -1.17 19.77
C SER A 90 1.66 -1.76 18.86
N ILE A 91 0.68 -2.48 19.43
CA ILE A 91 -0.45 -3.03 18.68
C ILE A 91 -1.29 -1.90 18.08
N PHE A 92 -1.63 -0.89 18.87
CA PHE A 92 -2.44 0.23 18.39
C PHE A 92 -1.71 1.03 17.30
N GLY A 93 -0.42 1.29 17.48
CA GLY A 93 0.43 1.93 16.47
C GLY A 93 0.52 1.12 15.17
N ALA A 94 0.68 -0.19 15.27
CA ALA A 94 0.71 -1.09 14.11
C ALA A 94 -0.62 -1.06 13.33
N LEU A 95 -1.76 -1.07 14.04
CA LEU A 95 -3.08 -0.98 13.41
C LEU A 95 -3.28 0.34 12.66
N ILE A 96 -2.88 1.47 13.26
CA ILE A 96 -2.96 2.78 12.61
C ILE A 96 -2.03 2.84 11.39
N ALA A 97 -0.80 2.36 11.52
CA ALA A 97 0.15 2.32 10.42
C ALA A 97 -0.40 1.51 9.23
N ASN A 98 -1.02 0.35 9.51
CA ASN A 98 -1.60 -0.49 8.47
C ASN A 98 -2.77 0.19 7.73
N MET A 99 -3.53 1.06 8.41
CA MET A 99 -4.57 1.88 7.76
C MET A 99 -3.99 3.07 6.97
N ALA A 100 -2.85 3.62 7.37
CA ALA A 100 -2.23 4.78 6.73
C ALA A 100 -1.46 4.44 5.44
N ILE A 101 -0.81 3.27 5.38
CA ILE A 101 -0.03 2.81 4.21
C ILE A 101 -0.82 2.87 2.89
N PRO A 102 -2.01 2.25 2.76
CA PRO A 102 -2.76 2.29 1.51
C PRO A 102 -3.21 3.70 1.12
N ALA A 103 -3.49 4.57 2.10
CA ALA A 103 -3.81 5.97 1.83
C ALA A 103 -2.62 6.72 1.22
N ILE A 104 -1.41 6.50 1.74
CA ILE A 104 -0.17 7.13 1.25
C ILE A 104 0.17 6.62 -0.16
N THR A 105 0.12 5.31 -0.39
CA THR A 105 0.44 4.72 -1.71
C THR A 105 -0.56 5.15 -2.79
N SER A 106 -1.85 5.29 -2.44
CA SER A 106 -2.88 5.79 -3.36
C SER A 106 -2.70 7.27 -3.75
N ARG A 107 -2.06 8.06 -2.87
CA ARG A 107 -1.76 9.47 -3.10
C ARG A 107 -0.57 9.64 -4.04
N ALA A 108 0.49 8.84 -3.85
CA ALA A 108 1.67 8.84 -4.72
C ALA A 108 1.32 8.50 -6.18
N ARG A 109 0.37 7.57 -6.40
CA ARG A 109 -0.06 7.14 -7.74
C ARG A 109 -0.95 8.14 -8.50
N ARG A 110 -1.45 9.19 -7.83
CA ARG A 110 -2.25 10.26 -8.47
C ARG A 110 -1.40 11.44 -8.97
N ASN A 111 -0.15 11.52 -8.55
CA ASN A 111 0.77 12.62 -8.88
C ASN A 111 1.83 12.23 -9.93
N LEU A 112 1.72 11.02 -10.50
CA LEU A 112 2.51 10.49 -11.62
C LEU A 112 1.59 10.34 -12.83
#